data_AF-A0A1H4RD01-F1
#
_entry.id   AF-A0A1H4RD01-F1
#
_cell.length_a   1.000
_cell.length_b   1.000
_cell.length_c   1.000
_cell.angle_alpha   90.00
_cell.angle_beta   90.00
_cell.angle_gamma   90.00
#
_symmetry.space_group_name_H-M   'P 1'
#
loop_
_entity.id
_entity.type
_entity.pdbx_description
1 polymer ?
#
loop_
_entity_poly.entity_id
_entity_poly.type
_entity_poly.pdbx_seq_one_letter_code
_entity_poly.pdbx_strand_id
1 'polypeptide(L)'
;MIPLMFRAGSFVMVRKVPKRYAAVEPRKQIWLSLGTDVHVEAVTKATAAWDALIASWELRLAGESDEAMKRYDAVREIAARKNITYIPQSEC
;
A
#
# COMPACT_ATOMS: atom_id res chain seq x y z
N MET A 1 0.69 13.93 17.62
CA MET A 1 -0.31 14.90 17.14
C MET A 1 -0.44 14.76 15.63
N ILE A 2 -1.63 14.50 15.11
CA ILE A 2 -1.86 14.34 13.66
C ILE A 2 -1.97 15.75 13.06
N PRO A 3 -1.17 16.11 12.05
CA PRO A 3 -1.28 17.41 11.39
C PRO A 3 -2.60 17.48 10.61
N LEU A 4 -3.42 18.48 10.96
CA LEU A 4 -4.69 18.79 10.31
C LEU A 4 -4.57 20.15 9.62
N MET A 5 -5.04 20.22 8.38
CA MET A 5 -5.11 21.45 7.60
C MET A 5 -6.56 21.75 7.29
N PHE A 6 -7.04 22.95 7.61
CA PHE A 6 -8.38 23.39 7.21
C PHE A 6 -8.35 23.89 5.76
N ARG A 7 -9.17 23.32 4.88
CA ARG A 7 -9.27 23.71 3.48
C ARG A 7 -10.71 23.60 3.00
N ALA A 8 -11.21 24.65 2.34
CA ALA A 8 -12.52 24.67 1.69
C ALA A 8 -13.68 24.20 2.59
N GLY A 9 -13.68 24.61 3.87
CA GLY A 9 -14.76 24.27 4.80
C GLY A 9 -14.64 22.90 5.48
N SER A 10 -13.53 22.18 5.29
CA SER A 10 -13.28 20.90 5.97
C SER A 10 -11.84 20.78 6.44
N PHE A 11 -11.64 20.07 7.54
CA PHE A 11 -10.32 19.57 7.92
C PHE A 11 -9.85 18.47 6.96
N VAL A 12 -8.57 18.50 6.63
CA VAL A 12 -7.84 17.55 5.80
C VAL A 12 -6.68 17.02 6.63
N MET A 13 -6.59 15.71 6.76
CA MET A 13 -5.42 15.03 7.31
C MET A 13 -4.36 14.88 6.23
N VAL A 14 -3.14 15.29 6.54
CA VAL A 14 -2.01 15.24 5.60
C VAL A 14 -0.84 14.52 6.26
N ARG A 15 -0.60 13.25 5.91
CA ARG A 15 0.41 12.43 6.58
C ARG A 15 1.24 11.59 5.60
N LYS A 16 2.54 11.46 5.89
CA LYS A 16 3.44 10.61 5.09
C LYS A 16 3.16 9.14 5.33
N VAL A 17 3.25 8.34 4.27
CA VAL A 17 3.16 6.88 4.37
C VAL A 17 4.46 6.37 5.00
N PRO A 18 4.39 5.54 6.06
CA PRO A 18 5.57 4.92 6.65
C PRO A 18 6.32 4.05 5.63
N LYS A 19 7.66 4.10 5.64
CA LYS A 19 8.51 3.37 4.67
C LYS A 19 8.19 1.86 4.60
N ARG A 20 7.78 1.26 5.71
CA ARG A 20 7.40 -0.16 5.80
C ARG A 20 6.31 -0.55 4.80
N TYR A 21 5.38 0.37 4.51
CA TYR A 21 4.25 0.12 3.62
C TYR A 21 4.49 0.64 2.19
N ALA A 22 5.71 1.10 1.86
CA ALA A 22 6.01 1.64 0.54
C ALA A 22 5.89 0.60 -0.61
N ALA A 23 5.95 -0.68 -0.28
CA ALA A 23 5.73 -1.76 -1.26
C ALA A 23 4.25 -1.87 -1.67
N VAL A 24 3.33 -1.74 -0.70
CA VAL A 24 1.88 -1.89 -0.91
C VAL A 24 1.16 -0.57 -1.24
N GLU A 25 1.77 0.56 -0.86
CA GLU A 25 1.25 1.90 -1.09
C GLU A 25 2.32 2.78 -1.75
N PRO A 26 2.21 3.02 -3.07
CA PRO A 26 3.21 3.81 -3.80
C PRO A 26 3.15 5.31 -3.46
N ARG A 27 2.04 5.79 -2.86
CA ARG A 27 1.89 7.20 -2.49
C ARG A 27 2.84 7.53 -1.34
N LYS A 28 3.64 8.60 -1.50
CA LYS A 28 4.53 9.09 -0.43
C LYS A 28 3.77 9.78 0.71
N GLN A 29 2.59 10.32 0.40
CA GLN A 29 1.79 11.11 1.32
C GLN A 29 0.31 10.92 1.02
N ILE A 30 -0.48 10.79 2.08
CA ILE A 30 -1.93 10.68 2.04
C ILE A 30 -2.53 12.03 2.40
N TRP A 31 -3.45 12.47 1.57
CA TRP A 31 -4.29 13.64 1.77
C TRP A 31 -5.72 13.14 1.90
N LEU A 32 -6.33 13.28 3.08
CA LEU A 32 -7.65 12.77 3.36
C LEU A 32 -8.52 13.87 3.95
N SER A 33 -9.55 14.29 3.21
CA SER A 33 -10.58 15.17 3.73
C SER A 33 -11.43 14.43 4.77
N LEU A 34 -11.64 15.04 5.93
CA LEU A 34 -12.35 14.44 7.06
C LEU A 34 -13.85 14.78 7.06
N GLY A 35 -14.28 15.70 6.20
CA GLY A 35 -15.68 16.10 6.04
C GLY A 35 -16.27 16.71 7.32
N THR A 36 -15.46 17.44 8.08
CA THR A 36 -15.90 18.15 9.28
C THR A 36 -15.13 19.46 9.40
N ASP A 37 -15.81 20.48 9.89
CA ASP A 37 -15.29 21.80 10.23
C ASP A 37 -15.07 21.97 11.75
N VAL A 38 -15.35 20.93 12.53
CA VAL A 38 -15.13 20.89 13.98
C VAL A 38 -13.80 20.22 14.28
N HIS A 39 -12.90 20.95 14.96
CA HIS A 39 -11.53 20.47 15.22
C HIS A 39 -11.48 19.19 16.07
N VAL A 40 -12.31 19.09 17.11
CA VAL A 40 -12.33 17.90 17.99
C VAL A 40 -12.78 16.66 17.23
N GLU A 41 -13.83 16.78 16.43
CA GLU A 41 -14.32 15.70 15.57
C GLU A 41 -13.28 15.33 14.50
N ALA A 42 -12.59 16.32 13.94
CA ALA A 42 -11.52 16.11 12.98
C ALA A 42 -10.37 15.27 13.57
N VAL A 43 -9.94 15.54 14.80
CA VAL A 43 -8.89 14.76 15.46
C VAL A 43 -9.30 13.31 15.64
N THR A 44 -10.53 13.07 16.10
CA THR A 44 -11.07 11.71 16.28
C THR A 44 -11.17 10.97 14.94
N LYS A 45 -11.75 11.60 13.92
CA LYS A 45 -11.87 11.04 12.57
C LYS A 45 -10.50 10.77 11.93
N ALA A 46 -9.55 11.68 12.09
CA ALA A 46 -8.20 11.51 11.56
C ALA A 46 -7.48 10.32 12.18
N THR A 47 -7.65 10.13 13.49
CA THR A 47 -7.08 8.99 14.22
C THR A 47 -7.68 7.68 13.72
N ALA A 48 -9.02 7.59 13.71
CA ALA A 48 -9.71 6.40 13.23
C ALA A 48 -9.40 6.07 11.76
N ALA A 49 -9.36 7.08 10.88
CA ALA A 49 -9.02 6.90 9.48
C ALA A 49 -7.57 6.45 9.28
N TRP A 50 -6.64 6.95 10.09
CA TRP A 50 -5.24 6.55 10.01
C TRP A 50 -5.04 5.10 10.49
N ASP A 51 -5.71 4.71 11.56
CA ASP A 51 -5.63 3.33 12.08
C ASP A 51 -6.24 2.34 11.07
N ALA A 52 -7.35 2.71 10.43
CA ALA A 52 -7.93 1.93 9.34
C ALA A 52 -6.98 1.80 8.14
N LEU A 53 -6.25 2.87 7.77
CA LEU A 53 -5.23 2.82 6.73
C LEU A 53 -4.09 1.87 7.09
N ILE A 54 -3.57 1.95 8.32
CA ILE A 54 -2.53 1.02 8.80
C ILE A 54 -3.03 -0.43 8.70
N ALA A 55 -4.20 -0.73 9.26
CA ALA A 55 -4.77 -2.08 9.22
C ALA A 55 -4.94 -2.58 7.77
N SER A 56 -5.40 -1.71 6.86
CA SER A 56 -5.51 -2.07 5.44
C SER A 56 -4.16 -2.35 4.79
N TRP A 57 -3.12 -1.58 5.11
CA TRP A 57 -1.77 -1.80 4.59
C TRP A 57 -1.14 -3.06 5.18
N GLU A 58 -1.40 -3.40 6.43
CA GLU A 58 -0.96 -4.64 7.06
C GLU A 58 -1.58 -5.86 6.39
N LEU A 59 -2.88 -5.82 6.10
CA LEU A 59 -3.55 -6.88 5.35
C LEU A 59 -3.01 -7.03 3.94
N ARG A 60 -2.73 -5.91 3.25
CA ARG A 60 -2.11 -5.94 1.92
C ARG A 60 -0.69 -6.48 1.95
N LEU A 61 0.08 -6.14 2.97
CA LEU A 61 1.46 -6.62 3.12
C LEU A 61 1.47 -8.13 3.43
N ALA A 62 0.56 -8.61 4.27
CA ALA A 62 0.36 -10.02 4.55
C ALA A 62 -0.13 -10.79 3.30
N GLY A 63 -1.07 -10.22 2.55
CA GLY A 63 -1.56 -10.80 1.30
C GLY A 63 -0.49 -10.83 0.19
N GLU A 64 0.33 -9.77 0.07
CA GLU A 64 1.48 -9.77 -0.84
C GLU A 64 2.54 -10.78 -0.41
N SER A 65 2.79 -10.97 0.89
CA SER A 65 3.72 -12.01 1.34
C SER A 65 3.20 -13.41 1.06
N ASP A 66 1.91 -13.67 1.25
CA ASP A 66 1.30 -14.98 0.97
C ASP A 66 1.31 -15.28 -0.53
N GLU A 67 0.98 -14.30 -1.37
CA GLU A 67 1.04 -14.41 -2.83
C GLU A 67 2.49 -14.51 -3.35
N ALA A 68 3.44 -13.80 -2.74
CA ALA A 68 4.86 -13.90 -3.08
C ALA A 68 5.43 -15.29 -2.74
N MET A 69 5.02 -15.88 -1.62
CA MET A 69 5.42 -17.23 -1.22
C MET A 69 4.89 -18.28 -2.22
N LYS A 70 3.60 -18.19 -2.61
CA LYS A 70 3.02 -19.07 -3.64
C LYS A 70 3.68 -18.93 -5.00
N ARG A 71 4.04 -17.72 -5.42
CA ARG A 71 4.79 -17.50 -6.68
C ARG A 71 6.20 -18.08 -6.62
N TYR A 72 6.86 -18.04 -5.46
CA TYR A 72 8.19 -18.62 -5.28
C TYR A 72 8.18 -20.16 -5.38
N ASP A 73 7.17 -20.81 -4.81
CA ASP A 73 6.96 -22.25 -4.93
C ASP A 73 6.61 -22.66 -6.37
N ALA A 74 5.78 -21.89 -7.06
CA ALA A 74 5.44 -22.14 -8.46
C ALA A 74 6.65 -22.03 -9.41
N VAL A 75 7.61 -21.12 -9.13
CA VAL A 75 8.84 -21.00 -9.93
C VAL A 75 9.79 -22.18 -9.70
N ARG A 76 9.85 -22.74 -8.47
CA ARG A 76 10.60 -23.97 -8.18
C ARG A 76 10.03 -25.18 -8.93
N GLU A 77 8.71 -25.32 -9.01
CA GLU A 77 8.08 -26.39 -9.80
C GLU A 77 8.27 -26.22 -11.32
N ILE A 78 8.29 -24.98 -11.82
CA ILE A 78 8.53 -24.70 -13.25
C ILE A 78 10.00 -24.98 -13.63
N ALA A 79 10.95 -24.69 -12.74
CA ALA A 79 12.37 -25.00 -12.95
C ALA A 79 12.68 -26.51 -12.94
N ALA A 80 11.88 -27.32 -12.25
CA ALA A 80 12.03 -28.78 -12.23
C ALA A 80 11.48 -29.49 -13.48
N ARG A 81 10.72 -28.79 -14.34
CA ARG A 81 10.02 -29.41 -15.49
C ARG A 81 10.46 -28.95 -16.88
N LYS A 82 11.44 -28.06 -17.00
CA LYS A 82 11.77 -27.47 -18.30
C LYS A 82 13.20 -27.77 -18.77
N ASN A 83 13.36 -29.01 -19.21
CA ASN A 83 14.38 -29.40 -20.18
C ASN A 83 13.98 -28.84 -21.56
N ILE A 84 14.16 -27.54 -21.78
CA ILE A 84 13.92 -26.93 -23.09
C ILE A 84 15.14 -26.14 -23.52
N THR A 85 15.75 -26.62 -24.59
CA THR A 85 16.83 -26.02 -25.36
C THR A 85 16.37 -24.72 -25.98
N TYR A 86 17.10 -23.64 -25.69
CA TYR A 86 16.93 -22.32 -26.30
C TYR A 86 17.71 -22.25 -27.62
N ILE A 87 17.06 -21.79 -28.70
CA ILE A 87 17.75 -21.39 -29.95
C ILE A 87 17.46 -19.89 -30.16
N PRO A 88 18.48 -19.02 -30.23
CA PRO A 88 18.32 -17.62 -30.57
C PRO A 88 18.04 -17.46 -32.06
N GLN A 89 17.01 -16.69 -32.40
CA GLN A 89 16.72 -16.29 -33.78
C GLN A 89 17.44 -14.97 -34.07
N SER A 90 18.70 -15.08 -34.47
CA SER A 90 19.33 -14.09 -35.35
C SER A 90 19.22 -14.61 -36.79
N GLU A 91 18.68 -13.75 -37.67
CA GLU A 91 18.65 -13.82 -39.13
C GLU A 91 17.53 -14.67 -39.78
N CYS A 92 16.50 -13.96 -40.29
CA CYS A 92 16.03 -13.94 -41.68
C CYS A 92 14.88 -12.92 -41.82
#